data_AF-A0AB37JBB0-F1
#
_entry.id   AF-A0AB37JBB0-F1
#
_cell.length_a   1.000
_cell.length_b   1.000
_cell.length_c   1.000
_cell.angle_alpha   90.00
_cell.angle_beta   90.00
_cell.angle_gamma   90.00
#
_symmetry.space_group_name_H-M   'P 1'
#
loop_
_entity.id
_entity.type
_entity.pdbx_description
1 polymer ?
#
loop_
_entity_poly.entity_id
_entity_poly.type
_entity_poly.pdbx_seq_one_letter_code
_entity_poly.pdbx_strand_id
1 'polypeptide(L)'
;MMKEKKGIIKKLFSKSFFIELDEALTYPSAEVITSAIEGYATECNEKLKFESKVKPITFYLENVMYRVEIKMARGGYYISCSEV
;
A
#
# COMPACT_ATOMS: atom_id res chain seq x y z
N MET A 1 9.48 -18.72 18.97
CA MET A 1 8.12 -18.32 18.57
C MET A 1 8.23 -17.43 17.34
N MET A 2 8.27 -18.02 16.15
CA MET A 2 8.27 -17.24 14.91
C MET A 2 6.84 -16.71 14.72
N LYS A 3 6.67 -15.38 14.78
CA LYS A 3 5.46 -14.77 14.20
C LYS A 3 5.57 -15.01 12.70
N GLU A 4 4.65 -15.78 12.15
CA GLU A 4 4.50 -15.95 10.71
C GLU A 4 4.48 -14.55 10.08
N LYS A 5 5.50 -14.23 9.27
CA LYS A 5 5.51 -13.00 8.50
C LYS A 5 4.38 -13.11 7.49
N LYS A 6 3.24 -12.47 7.77
CA LYS A 6 2.14 -12.28 6.82
C LYS A 6 2.74 -11.87 5.47
N GLY A 7 2.31 -12.56 4.44
CA GLY A 7 3.06 -12.80 3.21
C GLY A 7 3.79 -11.58 2.66
N ILE A 8 5.11 -11.68 2.60
CA ILE A 8 5.92 -10.89 1.69
C ILE A 8 5.43 -11.24 0.28
N ILE A 9 4.54 -10.42 -0.27
CA ILE A 9 4.16 -10.47 -1.67
C ILE A 9 5.42 -10.08 -2.43
N LYS A 10 6.16 -11.11 -2.85
CA LYS A 10 7.28 -11.00 -3.78
C LYS A 10 6.85 -10.05 -4.89
N LYS A 11 7.60 -8.96 -5.09
CA LYS A 11 7.55 -8.06 -6.24
C LYS A 11 7.68 -8.89 -7.53
N LEU A 12 6.56 -9.39 -8.04
CA LEU A 12 6.49 -10.39 -9.10
C LEU A 12 6.07 -9.68 -10.38
N PHE A 13 6.95 -8.87 -10.96
CA PHE A 13 6.77 -8.27 -12.30
C PHE A 13 5.45 -7.50 -12.55
N SER A 14 4.64 -7.26 -11.52
CA SER A 14 3.32 -6.70 -11.65
C SER A 14 3.42 -5.20 -11.53
N LYS A 15 2.82 -4.48 -12.47
CA LYS A 15 2.57 -3.03 -12.45
C LYS A 15 1.68 -2.60 -11.27
N SER A 16 1.49 -3.44 -10.26
CA SER A 16 0.64 -3.19 -9.11
C SER A 16 0.95 -4.12 -7.94
N PHE A 17 0.67 -3.66 -6.73
CA PHE A 17 0.69 -4.44 -5.50
C PHE A 17 -0.48 -4.03 -4.60
N PHE A 18 -0.74 -4.81 -3.55
CA PHE A 18 -1.82 -4.53 -2.59
C PHE A 18 -1.30 -4.54 -1.16
N ILE A 19 -1.92 -3.72 -0.30
CA ILE A 19 -1.64 -3.64 1.13
C ILE A 19 -2.93 -3.97 1.87
N GLU A 20 -2.87 -5.00 2.71
CA GLU A 20 -3.96 -5.33 3.64
C GLU A 20 -4.01 -4.32 4.77
N LEU A 21 -5.22 -3.94 5.19
CA LEU A 21 -5.43 -3.05 6.34
C LEU A 21 -5.77 -3.88 7.57
N ASP A 22 -5.20 -3.50 8.72
CA ASP A 22 -5.56 -4.11 10.01
C ASP A 22 -7.02 -3.83 10.36
N GLU A 23 -7.48 -2.59 10.14
CA GLU A 23 -8.89 -2.21 10.20
C GLU A 23 -9.47 -2.09 8.79
N ALA A 24 -10.00 -3.19 8.27
CA ALA A 24 -10.53 -3.27 6.91
C ALA A 24 -12.05 -3.03 6.81
N LEU A 25 -12.79 -2.96 7.93
CA LEU A 25 -14.27 -2.87 7.89
C LEU A 25 -14.80 -1.47 7.59
N THR A 26 -13.95 -0.46 7.69
CA THR A 26 -14.30 0.95 7.47
C THR A 26 -13.48 1.50 6.32
N TYR A 27 -14.03 2.50 5.61
CA TYR A 27 -13.28 3.13 4.52
C TYR A 27 -12.10 3.89 5.13
N PRO A 28 -10.85 3.61 4.71
CA PRO A 28 -9.66 4.16 5.36
C PRO A 28 -9.51 5.67 5.09
N SER A 29 -9.07 6.40 6.10
CA SER A 29 -8.69 7.81 5.97
C SER A 29 -7.40 7.97 5.16
N ALA A 30 -7.13 9.19 4.69
CA ALA A 30 -5.87 9.47 4.00
C ALA A 30 -4.65 9.16 4.88
N GLU A 31 -4.74 9.43 6.19
CA GLU A 31 -3.68 9.13 7.17
C GLU A 31 -3.42 7.62 7.25
N VAL A 32 -4.47 6.80 7.41
CA VAL A 32 -4.37 5.34 7.44
C VAL A 32 -3.72 4.81 6.16
N ILE A 33 -4.12 5.34 5.00
CA ILE A 33 -3.56 4.96 3.71
C ILE A 33 -2.07 5.30 3.64
N THR A 34 -1.68 6.53 4.02
CA THR A 34 -0.27 6.95 3.97
C THR A 34 0.60 6.18 4.94
N SER A 35 0.12 5.89 6.16
CA SER A 35 0.87 5.11 7.15
C SER A 35 1.05 3.65 6.72
N ALA A 36 0.05 3.05 6.07
CA ALA A 36 0.18 1.71 5.51
C ALA A 36 1.24 1.65 4.39
N ILE A 37 1.32 2.69 3.54
CA ILE A 37 2.35 2.79 2.49
C ILE A 37 3.74 3.00 3.10
N GLU A 38 3.87 3.82 4.14
CA GLU A 38 5.13 4.01 4.89
C GLU A 38 5.62 2.70 5.53
N GLY A 39 4.70 1.93 6.13
CA GLY A 39 4.98 0.60 6.66
C GLY A 39 5.47 -0.35 5.57
N TYR A 40 4.75 -0.44 4.44
CA TYR A 40 5.15 -1.26 3.30
C TYR A 40 6.55 -0.91 2.77
N ALA A 41 6.84 0.38 2.59
CA ALA A 41 8.15 0.83 2.11
C ALA A 41 9.28 0.48 3.10
N THR A 42 9.02 0.62 4.40
CA THR A 42 9.96 0.24 5.47
C THR A 42 10.23 -1.27 5.45
N GLU A 43 9.19 -2.09 5.31
CA GLU A 43 9.31 -3.56 5.25
C GLU A 43 10.07 -4.03 3.99
N CYS A 44 9.88 -3.32 2.87
CA CYS A 44 10.57 -3.61 1.60
C CYS A 44 11.97 -2.99 1.51
N ASN A 45 12.36 -2.13 2.47
CA ASN A 45 13.59 -1.33 2.42
C ASN A 45 13.70 -0.49 1.13
N GLU A 46 12.58 0.12 0.72
CA GLU A 46 12.50 1.01 -0.45
C GLU A 46 12.33 2.47 -0.01
N LYS A 47 12.94 3.39 -0.76
CA LYS A 47 12.79 4.83 -0.55
C LYS A 47 11.41 5.29 -0.99
N LEU A 48 10.63 5.82 -0.05
CA LEU A 48 9.31 6.38 -0.29
C LEU A 48 9.36 7.91 -0.43
N LYS A 49 8.69 8.44 -1.44
CA LYS A 49 8.39 9.88 -1.55
C LYS A 49 6.94 10.06 -1.98
N PHE A 50 6.14 10.74 -1.15
CA PHE A 50 4.80 11.12 -1.58
C PHE A 50 4.84 12.29 -2.56
N GLU A 51 4.11 12.16 -3.66
CA GLU A 51 3.83 13.26 -4.59
C GLU A 51 2.53 13.97 -4.17
N SER A 52 1.51 13.19 -3.79
CA SER A 52 0.28 13.68 -3.19
C SER A 52 -0.15 12.78 -2.04
N LYS A 53 -0.40 13.38 -0.86
CA LYS A 53 -0.99 12.71 0.31
C LYS A 53 -2.52 12.84 0.38
N VAL A 54 -3.13 13.53 -0.58
CA VAL A 54 -4.59 13.72 -0.68
C VAL A 54 -5.12 13.08 -1.95
N LYS A 55 -6.42 12.74 -2.01
CA LYS A 55 -6.99 12.03 -3.17
C LYS A 55 -6.80 12.84 -4.48
N PRO A 56 -6.25 12.25 -5.56
CA PRO A 56 -5.66 10.91 -5.61
C PRO A 56 -4.29 10.84 -4.90
N ILE A 57 -4.13 9.88 -3.99
CA ILE A 57 -2.84 9.67 -3.32
C ILE A 57 -1.89 9.05 -4.35
N THR A 58 -0.71 9.66 -4.51
CA THR A 58 0.34 9.24 -5.42
C THR A 58 1.69 9.33 -4.74
N PHE A 59 2.56 8.38 -5.03
CA PHE A 59 3.87 8.29 -4.40
C PHE A 59 4.86 7.57 -5.30
N TYR A 60 6.14 7.77 -5.02
CA TYR A 60 7.24 7.06 -5.61
C TYR A 60 7.77 6.03 -4.61
N LEU A 61 8.00 4.81 -5.09
CA LEU A 61 8.91 3.85 -4.45
C LEU A 61 10.14 3.75 -5.34
N GLU A 62 11.30 4.12 -4.78
CA GLU A 62 12.52 4.39 -5.53
C GLU A 62 12.27 5.41 -6.66
N ASN A 63 12.19 4.94 -7.90
CA ASN A 63 11.99 5.78 -9.10
C ASN A 63 10.69 5.45 -9.84
N VAL A 64 9.81 4.63 -9.27
CA VAL A 64 8.55 4.19 -9.90
C VAL A 64 7.38 4.89 -9.23
N MET A 65 6.56 5.57 -10.02
CA MET A 65 5.37 6.27 -9.54
C MET A 65 4.19 5.30 -9.43
N TYR A 66 3.47 5.36 -8.31
CA TYR A 66 2.26 4.60 -8.07
C TYR A 66 1.10 5.53 -7.75
N ARG A 67 -0.09 5.12 -8.20
CA ARG A 67 -1.37 5.69 -7.84
C ARG A 67 -2.12 4.73 -6.92
N VAL A 68 -2.72 5.29 -5.87
CA VAL A 68 -3.53 4.54 -4.91
C VAL A 68 -4.99 4.50 -5.32
N GLU A 69 -5.58 3.31 -5.23
CA GLU A 69 -7.01 3.07 -5.22
C GLU A 69 -7.41 2.27 -3.97
N ILE A 70 -8.59 2.54 -3.44
CA ILE A 70 -9.17 1.74 -2.36
C ILE A 70 -10.17 0.78 -2.98
N LYS A 71 -9.94 -0.51 -2.75
CA LYS A 71 -10.79 -1.60 -3.27
C LYS A 71 -11.41 -2.37 -2.10
N MET A 72 -12.51 -3.07 -2.37
CA MET A 72 -13.19 -3.90 -1.39
C MET A 72 -13.23 -5.34 -1.87
N ALA A 73 -12.96 -6.29 -0.99
CA ALA A 73 -13.15 -7.71 -1.22
C ALA A 73 -13.53 -8.43 0.07
N ARG A 74 -14.47 -9.38 -0.01
CA ARG A 74 -14.92 -10.22 1.12
C ARG A 74 -15.30 -9.43 2.39
N GLY A 75 -15.88 -8.24 2.21
CA GLY A 75 -16.34 -7.38 3.32
C GLY A 75 -15.27 -6.47 3.94
N GLY A 76 -14.04 -6.47 3.41
CA GLY A 76 -12.97 -5.59 3.87
C GLY A 76 -12.39 -4.72 2.75
N TYR A 77 -11.91 -3.54 3.11
CA TYR A 77 -11.13 -2.65 2.26
C TYR A 77 -9.65 -3.03 2.25
N TYR A 78 -9.01 -2.82 1.11
CA TYR A 78 -7.57 -2.93 0.94
C TYR A 78 -7.06 -1.83 0.01
N ILE A 79 -5.77 -1.52 0.11
CA ILE A 79 -5.11 -0.54 -0.74
C ILE A 79 -4.57 -1.26 -1.97
N SER A 80 -4.92 -0.75 -3.16
CA SER A 80 -4.37 -1.19 -4.45
C SER A 80 -3.45 -0.09 -4.97
N CYS A 81 -2.17 -0.39 -5.13
CA CYS A 81 -1.18 0.53 -5.67
C CYS A 81 -0.85 0.08 -7.09
N SER A 82 -1.07 0.95 -8.09
CA SER A 82 -0.78 0.64 -9.50
C SER A 82 0.23 1.64 -10.05
N GLU A 83 1.24 1.14 -10.74
CA GLU A 83 2.25 1.93 -11.46
C GLU A 83 1.57 2.81 -12.52
N VAL A 84 2.07 4.04 -12.67
CA VAL A 84 1.59 5.06 -13.63
C VAL A 84 2.46 5.08 -14.88
#